data_AF-A0A953YMW3-F1
#
_entry.id   AF-A0A953YMW3-F1
#
_cell.length_a   1.000
_cell.length_b   1.000
_cell.length_c   1.000
_cell.angle_alpha   90.00
_cell.angle_beta   90.00
_cell.angle_gamma   90.00
#
_symmetry.space_group_name_H-M   'P 1'
#
loop_
_entity.id
_entity.type
_entity.pdbx_description
1 polymer ?
#
loop_
_entity_poly.entity_id
_entity_poly.type
_entity_poly.pdbx_seq_one_letter_code
_entity_poly.pdbx_strand_id
1 'polypeptide(L)'
;MPPSSSTPLSPRAAVIMLGLVVLVWGVNWPVMKTGLQYIGPMTFAAARIGLGGLTMFIGLAVTGRLVWPTRHDLPLILSVSLLHMVGFLILVNIGLLFVDAGRSAILAYTTPLWVVPVAVWV
;
A
#
# COMPACT_ATOMS: atom_id res chain seq x y z
N MET A 1 -24.46 -9.70 4.54
CA MET A 1 -23.41 -10.03 5.52
C MET A 1 -23.54 -9.07 6.70
N PRO A 2 -23.83 -9.52 7.92
CA PRO A 2 -23.70 -8.64 9.08
C PRO A 2 -22.24 -8.19 9.21
N PRO A 3 -21.97 -6.93 9.62
CA PRO A 3 -20.61 -6.47 9.86
C PRO A 3 -19.95 -7.40 10.90
N SER A 4 -18.76 -7.90 10.59
CA SER A 4 -17.96 -8.64 11.56
C SER A 4 -17.70 -7.73 12.75
N SER A 5 -18.30 -8.07 13.89
CA SER A 5 -18.07 -7.41 15.17
C SER A 5 -16.60 -7.59 15.56
N SER A 6 -15.77 -6.65 15.14
CA SER A 6 -14.38 -6.57 15.57
C SER A 6 -14.41 -6.24 17.05
N THR A 7 -14.09 -7.21 17.90
CA THR A 7 -13.93 -6.97 19.33
C THR A 7 -12.92 -5.83 19.48
N PRO A 8 -13.26 -4.72 20.17
CA PRO A 8 -12.36 -3.59 20.30
C PRO A 8 -11.05 -4.09 20.91
N LEU A 9 -9.95 -3.86 20.19
CA LEU A 9 -8.62 -4.24 20.66
C LEU A 9 -8.34 -3.52 21.98
N SER A 10 -7.63 -4.19 22.90
CA SER A 10 -7.17 -3.50 24.10
C SER A 10 -6.28 -2.32 23.69
N PRO A 11 -6.32 -1.18 24.42
CA PRO A 11 -5.51 0.00 24.06
C PRO A 11 -4.03 -0.32 23.89
N ARG A 12 -3.51 -1.25 24.70
CA ARG A 12 -2.13 -1.75 24.62
C ARG A 12 -1.86 -2.50 23.31
N ALA A 13 -2.76 -3.39 22.89
CA ALA A 13 -2.62 -4.12 21.63
C ALA A 13 -2.66 -3.16 20.43
N ALA A 14 -3.55 -2.17 20.46
CA ALA A 14 -3.63 -1.14 19.43
C ALA A 14 -2.33 -0.33 19.29
N VAL A 15 -1.74 0.10 20.42
CA VAL A 15 -0.46 0.84 20.41
C VAL A 15 0.69 -0.01 19.88
N ILE A 16 0.75 -1.29 20.25
CA ILE A 16 1.77 -2.22 19.73
C ILE A 16 1.61 -2.38 18.21
N MET A 17 0.38 -2.61 17.74
CA MET A 17 0.10 -2.77 16.32
C MET A 17 0.45 -1.50 15.53
N LEU A 18 0.14 -0.33 16.08
CA LEU A 18 0.52 0.95 15.50
C LEU A 18 2.04 1.09 15.42
N GLY A 19 2.77 0.79 16.50
CA GLY A 19 4.23 0.82 16.51
C GLY A 19 4.85 -0.09 15.45
N LEU A 20 4.32 -1.31 15.31
CA LEU A 20 4.75 -2.24 14.27
C LEU A 20 4.50 -1.70 12.85
N VAL A 21 3.31 -1.14 12.60
CA VAL A 21 3.00 -0.54 11.29
C VAL A 21 3.95 0.61 10.99
N VAL A 22 4.19 1.50 11.96
CA VAL A 22 5.11 2.64 11.81
C VAL A 22 6.52 2.16 11.46
N LEU A 23 7.03 1.13 12.14
CA LEU A 23 8.36 0.59 11.88
C LEU A 23 8.44 -0.09 10.51
N VAL A 24 7.49 -0.95 10.18
CA VAL A 24 7.46 -1.70 8.91
C VAL A 24 7.37 -0.73 7.72
N TRP A 25 6.46 0.23 7.79
CA TRP A 25 6.29 1.21 6.71
C TRP A 25 7.40 2.25 6.69
N GLY A 26 7.92 2.66 7.84
CA GLY A 26 9.06 3.58 7.93
C GLY A 26 10.31 3.01 7.29
N VAL A 27 10.62 1.73 7.54
CA VAL A 27 11.77 1.03 6.95
C VAL A 27 11.54 0.71 5.46
N ASN A 28 10.29 0.57 5.01
CA ASN A 28 9.98 0.26 3.61
C ASN A 28 10.60 1.27 2.62
N TRP A 29 10.61 2.56 2.97
CA TRP A 29 11.13 3.63 2.11
C TRP A 29 12.65 3.54 1.87
N PRO A 30 13.51 3.48 2.91
CA PRO A 30 14.94 3.21 2.75
C PRO A 30 15.24 1.91 2.00
N VAL A 31 14.52 0.82 2.29
CA VAL A 31 14.70 -0.47 1.61
C VAL A 31 14.39 -0.34 0.13
N MET A 32 13.30 0.35 -0.24
CA MET A 32 12.96 0.59 -1.64
C MET A 32 14.03 1.43 -2.34
N LYS A 33 14.50 2.51 -1.72
CA LYS A 33 15.58 3.34 -2.28
C LYS A 33 16.86 2.54 -2.49
N THR A 34 17.21 1.67 -1.56
CA THR A 34 18.38 0.77 -1.66
C THR A 34 18.17 -0.26 -2.76
N GLY A 35 16.99 -0.87 -2.85
CA GLY A 35 16.64 -1.84 -3.90
C GLY A 35 16.71 -1.25 -5.31
N LEU A 36 16.33 0.02 -5.47
CA LEU A 36 16.44 0.75 -6.74
C LEU A 36 17.88 0.97 -7.20
N GLN A 37 18.88 0.79 -6.32
CA GLN A 37 20.29 0.82 -6.72
C GLN A 37 20.69 -0.42 -7.53
N TYR A 38 19.94 -1.52 -7.40
CA TYR A 38 20.25 -2.81 -8.04
C TYR A 38 19.37 -3.12 -9.24
N ILE A 39 18.10 -2.70 -9.21
CA ILE A 39 17.13 -2.94 -10.29
C ILE A 39 16.37 -1.66 -10.64
N GLY A 40 16.00 -1.53 -11.91
CA GLY A 40 15.26 -0.36 -12.40
C GLY A 40 13.89 -0.19 -11.73
N PRO A 41 13.31 1.03 -11.76
CA PRO A 41 12.07 1.36 -11.06
C PRO A 41 10.86 0.54 -11.53
N MET A 42 10.77 0.26 -12.84
CA MET A 42 9.68 -0.53 -13.41
C MET A 42 9.76 -2.00 -12.99
N THR A 43 10.96 -2.58 -13.03
CA THR A 43 11.20 -3.97 -12.61
C THR A 43 11.03 -4.13 -11.10
N PHE A 44 11.46 -3.16 -10.30
CA PHE A 44 11.21 -3.14 -8.86
C PHE A 44 9.70 -3.09 -8.56
N ALA A 45 8.96 -2.20 -9.23
CA ALA A 45 7.52 -2.09 -9.07
C ALA A 45 6.79 -3.37 -9.47
N ALA A 46 7.15 -3.97 -10.62
CA ALA A 46 6.60 -5.23 -11.09
C ALA A 46 6.86 -6.38 -10.11
N ALA A 47 8.10 -6.50 -9.60
CA ALA A 47 8.45 -7.52 -8.61
C ALA A 47 7.66 -7.34 -7.31
N ARG A 48 7.57 -6.11 -6.80
CA ARG A 48 6.83 -5.79 -5.57
C ARG A 48 5.35 -6.13 -5.68
N ILE A 49 4.69 -5.72 -6.77
CA ILE A 49 3.26 -5.99 -6.97
C ILE A 49 3.02 -7.47 -7.26
N GLY A 50 3.87 -8.11 -8.06
CA GLY A 50 3.78 -9.54 -8.38
C GLY A 50 3.92 -10.42 -7.14
N LEU A 51 4.94 -10.16 -6.30
CA LEU A 51 5.15 -10.88 -5.04
C LEU A 51 4.03 -10.59 -4.03
N GLY A 52 3.59 -9.35 -3.90
CA GLY A 52 2.46 -8.98 -3.05
C GLY A 52 1.17 -9.67 -3.46
N GLY A 53 0.86 -9.68 -4.77
CA GLY A 53 -0.29 -10.38 -5.32
C GLY A 53 -0.21 -11.89 -5.09
N LEU A 54 0.95 -12.51 -5.35
CA LEU A 54 1.14 -13.94 -5.16
C LEU A 54 1.02 -14.36 -3.70
N THR A 55 1.64 -13.62 -2.78
CA THR A 55 1.57 -13.90 -1.33
C THR A 55 0.13 -13.79 -0.82
N MET A 56 -0.60 -12.77 -1.27
CA MET A 56 -2.00 -12.58 -0.90
C MET A 56 -2.90 -13.66 -1.51
N PHE A 57 -2.66 -14.04 -2.77
CA PHE A 57 -3.37 -15.13 -3.43
C PHE A 57 -3.16 -16.48 -2.72
N ILE A 58 -1.92 -16.82 -2.38
CA ILE A 58 -1.59 -18.03 -1.60
C ILE A 58 -2.27 -17.99 -0.24
N GLY A 59 -2.20 -16.86 0.47
CA GLY A 59 -2.87 -16.72 1.77
C GLY A 59 -4.38 -16.93 1.70
N LEU A 60 -5.03 -16.39 0.68
CA LEU A 60 -6.47 -16.59 0.44
C LEU A 60 -6.79 -18.04 0.04
N ALA A 61 -5.95 -18.66 -0.78
CA ALA A 61 -6.12 -20.05 -1.19
C ALA A 61 -6.00 -21.01 0.02
N VAL A 62 -4.97 -20.85 0.84
CA VAL A 62 -4.75 -21.68 2.05
C VAL A 62 -5.85 -21.49 3.08
N THR A 63 -6.39 -20.28 3.22
CA THR A 63 -7.50 -20.01 4.15
C THR A 63 -8.89 -20.38 3.60
N GLY A 64 -8.97 -20.84 2.34
CA GLY A 64 -10.24 -21.16 1.68
C GLY A 64 -11.13 -19.94 1.41
N ARG A 65 -10.54 -18.72 1.45
CA ARG A 65 -11.24 -17.44 1.27
C ARG A 65 -11.04 -16.83 -0.11
N LEU A 66 -10.56 -17.62 -1.07
CA LEU A 66 -10.35 -17.15 -2.43
C LEU A 66 -11.70 -16.90 -3.10
N VAL A 67 -11.98 -15.64 -3.43
CA VAL A 67 -13.18 -15.22 -4.15
C VAL A 67 -12.76 -14.75 -5.54
N TRP A 68 -13.42 -15.29 -6.56
CA TRP A 68 -13.22 -14.86 -7.93
C TRP A 68 -14.05 -13.59 -8.20
N PRO A 69 -13.45 -12.54 -8.77
CA PRO A 69 -14.16 -11.30 -9.05
C PRO A 69 -15.22 -11.51 -10.13
N THR A 70 -16.37 -10.85 -9.94
CA THR A 70 -17.43 -10.84 -10.95
C THR A 70 -17.07 -9.84 -12.05
N ARG A 71 -17.65 -9.97 -13.25
CA ARG A 71 -17.43 -9.01 -14.36
C ARG A 71 -17.72 -7.56 -13.99
N HIS A 72 -18.65 -7.34 -13.05
CA HIS A 72 -18.98 -6.02 -12.53
C HIS A 72 -17.86 -5.43 -11.64
N ASP A 73 -17.03 -6.27 -11.03
CA ASP A 73 -15.92 -5.84 -10.17
C ASP A 73 -14.68 -5.49 -11.00
N LEU A 74 -14.57 -6.01 -12.23
CA LEU A 74 -13.40 -5.84 -13.08
C LEU A 74 -13.06 -4.36 -13.36
N PRO A 75 -14.01 -3.46 -13.72
CA PRO A 75 -13.68 -2.06 -13.92
C PRO A 75 -13.09 -1.41 -12.66
N LEU A 76 -13.64 -1.73 -11.48
CA LEU A 76 -13.16 -1.21 -10.20
C LEU A 76 -11.75 -1.76 -9.89
N ILE A 77 -11.57 -3.07 -10.01
CA ILE A 77 -10.29 -3.75 -9.76
C ILE A 77 -9.22 -3.18 -10.69
N LEU A 78 -9.50 -3.06 -11.98
CA LEU A 78 -8.56 -2.53 -12.96
C LEU A 78 -8.22 -1.07 -12.67
N SER A 79 -9.22 -0.24 -12.36
CA SER A 79 -9.01 1.19 -12.08
C SER A 79 -8.15 1.38 -10.82
N VAL A 80 -8.50 0.72 -9.72
CA VAL A 80 -7.76 0.83 -8.45
C VAL A 80 -6.36 0.23 -8.59
N SER A 81 -6.23 -0.94 -9.21
CA SER A 81 -4.91 -1.57 -9.39
C SER A 81 -4.00 -0.74 -10.30
N LEU A 82 -4.53 -0.17 -11.38
CA LEU A 82 -3.73 0.60 -12.32
C LEU A 82 -3.38 1.98 -11.79
N LEU A 83 -4.36 2.76 -11.32
CA LEU A 83 -4.12 4.14 -10.90
C LEU A 83 -3.49 4.20 -9.51
N HIS A 84 -4.06 3.46 -8.55
CA HIS A 84 -3.67 3.59 -7.15
C HIS A 84 -2.52 2.67 -6.75
N MET A 85 -2.42 1.45 -7.29
CA MET A 85 -1.31 0.55 -6.95
C MET A 85 -0.11 0.75 -7.90
N VAL A 86 -0.29 0.50 -9.19
CA VAL A 86 0.79 0.53 -10.20
C VAL A 86 1.28 1.95 -10.45
N GLY A 87 0.38 2.87 -10.79
CA GLY A 87 0.71 4.25 -11.12
C GLY A 87 1.41 4.96 -9.96
N PHE A 88 0.83 4.90 -8.76
CA PHE A 88 1.45 5.44 -7.56
C PHE A 88 2.84 4.85 -7.30
N LEU A 89 2.98 3.52 -7.35
CA LEU A 89 4.25 2.87 -7.05
C LEU A 89 5.34 3.23 -8.08
N ILE A 90 5.01 3.29 -9.36
CA ILE A 90 5.97 3.70 -10.40
C ILE A 90 6.41 5.15 -10.18
N LEU A 91 5.46 6.07 -9.97
CA LEU A 91 5.76 7.48 -9.71
C LEU A 91 6.64 7.65 -8.46
N VAL A 92 6.34 6.91 -7.40
CA VAL A 92 7.13 6.89 -6.17
C VAL A 92 8.55 6.37 -6.42
N ASN A 93 8.70 5.24 -7.13
CA ASN A 93 10.02 4.69 -7.44
C ASN A 93 10.85 5.65 -8.30
N ILE A 94 10.23 6.31 -9.28
CA ILE A 94 10.88 7.35 -10.08
C ILE A 94 11.30 8.52 -9.19
N GLY A 95 10.41 9.01 -8.31
CA GLY A 95 10.70 10.10 -7.39
C GLY A 95 11.86 9.79 -6.44
N LEU A 96 12.01 8.54 -5.99
CA LEU A 96 13.11 8.10 -5.14
C LEU A 96 14.48 8.11 -5.83
N LEU A 97 14.53 8.14 -7.17
CA LEU A 97 15.78 8.33 -7.90
C LEU A 97 16.34 9.75 -7.72
N PHE A 98 15.47 10.74 -7.46
CA PHE A 98 15.84 12.15 -7.38
C PHE A 98 15.83 12.71 -5.94
N VAL A 99 15.09 12.08 -5.03
CA VAL A 99 14.83 12.60 -3.69
C VAL A 99 15.19 11.56 -2.61
N ASP A 100 15.56 12.04 -1.42
CA ASP A 100 15.82 11.17 -0.28
C ASP A 100 14.58 10.51 0.28
N ALA A 101 14.72 9.26 0.74
CA ALA A 101 13.61 8.42 1.20
C ALA A 101 12.73 9.12 2.24
N GLY A 102 13.33 9.87 3.18
CA GLY A 102 12.59 10.64 4.18
C GLY A 102 11.77 11.79 3.57
N ARG A 103 12.34 12.54 2.63
CA ARG A 103 11.63 13.64 1.94
C ARG A 103 10.54 13.10 1.02
N SER A 104 10.81 12.02 0.29
CA SER A 104 9.82 11.34 -0.55
C SER A 104 8.65 10.80 0.25
N ALA A 105 8.89 10.22 1.42
CA ALA A 105 7.82 9.73 2.29
C ALA A 105 6.90 10.89 2.75
N ILE A 106 7.47 12.02 3.18
CA ILE A 106 6.68 13.19 3.59
C ILE A 106 5.84 13.73 2.43
N LEU A 107 6.43 13.85 1.23
CA LEU A 107 5.74 14.32 0.04
C LEU A 107 4.65 13.36 -0.44
N ALA A 108 4.88 12.05 -0.34
CA ALA A 108 3.91 11.04 -0.76
C ALA A 108 2.66 11.01 0.15
N TYR A 109 2.81 11.36 1.43
CA TYR A 109 1.72 11.36 2.41
C TYR A 109 1.22 12.76 2.75
N THR A 110 1.17 13.67 1.77
CA THR A 110 0.48 14.96 1.91
C THR A 110 -1.04 14.84 1.86
N THR A 111 -1.60 13.63 1.66
CA THR A 111 -3.05 13.36 1.65
C THR A 111 -3.84 14.10 2.72
N PRO A 112 -3.48 14.11 4.02
CA PRO A 112 -4.20 14.89 5.04
C PRO A 112 -4.25 16.40 4.75
N LEU A 113 -3.23 16.98 4.11
CA LEU A 113 -3.26 18.41 3.74
C LEU A 113 -4.36 18.73 2.73
N TRP A 114 -4.66 17.79 1.83
CA TRP A 114 -5.70 17.95 0.81
C TRP A 114 -7.09 17.52 1.32
N VAL A 115 -7.13 16.47 2.14
CA VAL A 115 -8.39 15.92 2.67
C VAL A 115 -9.03 16.83 3.70
N VAL A 116 -8.24 17.46 4.59
CA VAL A 116 -8.79 18.32 5.66
C VAL A 116 -9.64 19.47 5.11
N PRO A 117 -9.18 20.25 4.11
CA PRO A 117 -10.05 21.24 3.46
C PRO A 117 -11.29 20.59 2.87
N VAL A 118 -11.14 19.60 2.00
CA VAL A 118 -12.28 18.96 1.30
C VAL A 118 -13.32 18.43 2.30
N ALA A 119 -12.89 17.86 3.42
CA ALA A 119 -13.78 17.35 4.47
C ALA A 119 -14.49 18.44 5.28
N VAL A 120 -13.94 19.67 5.36
CA VAL A 120 -14.61 20.83 5.97
C VAL A 120 -15.60 21.46 5.00
N TRP A 121 -15.38 21.32 3.69
CA TRP A 121 -16.24 21.88 2.64
C TRP A 121 -17.42 20.96 2.23
N VAL A 122 -17.42 19.68 2.62
CA VAL A 122 -18.50 18.70 2.37
C VAL A 122 -19.31 18.47 3.64
#